data_AF-R6YQB1-F1
#
_entry.id   AF-R6YQB1-F1
#
_cell.length_a   1.000
_cell.length_b   1.000
_cell.length_c   1.000
_cell.angle_alpha   90.00
_cell.angle_beta   90.00
_cell.angle_gamma   90.00
#
_symmetry.space_group_name_H-M   'P 1'
#
loop_
_entity.id
_entity.type
_entity.pdbx_description
1 polymer ?
#
loop_
_entity_poly.entity_id
_entity_poly.type
_entity_poly.pdbx_seq_one_letter_code
_entity_poly.pdbx_strand_id
1 'polypeptide(L)'
;MYQKRKETLEEFRNNLLYEVNEPPRKFLKCPKYLREKTCWEVGDLLVYQMLGEPRTWSGSTNRDVFLATEKKLLENMVLLRVVDVIKRPVTHLMPELDYASVAHVMVYDWMGKEIPNEKIISRLEFRPVTAAITRGTHRMVCGIGLEWSNTKREREKNRIECIASDDSFVKNKPPMYVEHQGCPLQMATRFNVSLVQTFSMNGMEGTKWMYD
;
A
#
# COMPACT_ATOMS: atom_id res chain seq x y z
N MET A 1 -1.15 8.57 67.79
CA MET A 1 -2.03 8.20 66.65
C MET A 1 -2.38 9.40 65.77
N TYR A 2 -2.73 10.55 66.33
CA TYR A 2 -3.10 11.78 65.58
C TYR A 2 -1.96 12.33 64.71
N GLN A 3 -0.74 12.43 65.26
CA GLN A 3 0.42 12.96 64.53
C GLN A 3 0.74 12.16 63.25
N LYS A 4 0.74 10.83 63.37
CA LYS A 4 0.96 9.91 62.26
C LYS A 4 -0.07 10.09 61.14
N ARG A 5 -1.35 10.31 61.49
CA ARG A 5 -2.42 10.59 60.50
C ARG A 5 -2.23 11.94 59.79
N LYS A 6 -1.73 12.95 60.51
CA LYS A 6 -1.46 14.27 59.94
C LYS A 6 -0.32 14.21 58.93
N GLU A 7 0.76 13.51 59.27
CA GLU A 7 1.90 13.28 58.36
C GLU A 7 1.46 12.54 57.09
N THR A 8 0.67 11.48 57.22
CA THR A 8 0.14 10.74 56.05
C THR A 8 -0.77 11.63 55.18
N LEU A 9 -1.58 12.51 55.78
CA LEU A 9 -2.43 13.43 55.03
C LEU A 9 -1.63 14.52 54.30
N GLU A 10 -0.55 15.02 54.90
CA GLU A 10 0.36 15.97 54.26
C GLU A 10 1.13 15.32 53.10
N GLU A 11 1.61 14.09 53.28
CA GLU A 11 2.25 13.30 52.23
C GLU A 11 1.29 13.03 51.08
N PHE A 12 0.05 12.61 51.38
CA PHE A 12 -0.97 12.38 50.35
C PHE A 12 -1.34 13.65 49.59
N ARG A 13 -1.45 14.78 50.30
CA ARG A 13 -1.70 16.10 49.69
C ARG A 13 -0.54 16.51 48.78
N ASN A 14 0.70 16.29 49.19
CA ASN A 14 1.87 16.59 48.36
C ASN A 14 1.91 15.72 47.11
N ASN A 15 1.65 14.41 47.23
CA ASN A 15 1.64 13.51 46.08
C ASN A 15 0.55 13.92 45.08
N LEU A 16 -0.65 14.28 45.55
CA LEU A 16 -1.72 14.76 44.68
C LEU A 16 -1.38 16.09 44.00
N LEU A 17 -0.77 17.04 44.70
CA LEU A 17 -0.50 18.38 44.17
C LEU A 17 0.75 18.44 43.28
N TYR A 18 1.73 17.57 43.50
CA TYR A 18 3.05 17.70 42.88
C TYR A 18 3.46 16.47 42.06
N GLU A 19 3.10 15.25 42.45
CA GLU A 19 3.47 14.03 41.70
C GLU A 19 2.41 13.65 40.66
N VAL A 20 1.13 13.65 41.06
CA VAL A 20 0.00 13.28 40.17
C VAL A 20 -0.35 14.43 39.21
N ASN A 21 -0.13 15.67 39.65
CA ASN A 21 -0.32 16.90 38.85
C ASN A 21 0.99 17.38 38.19
N GLU A 22 2.02 16.52 38.07
CA GLU A 22 3.14 16.83 37.17
C GLU A 22 2.56 17.21 35.79
N PRO A 23 3.00 18.33 35.17
CA PRO A 23 2.52 18.70 33.84
C PRO A 23 2.75 17.48 32.94
N PRO A 24 1.71 16.99 32.23
CA PRO A 24 1.76 15.72 31.55
C PRO A 24 3.04 15.67 30.74
N ARG A 25 3.91 14.70 31.06
CA ARG A 25 5.17 14.52 30.34
C ARG A 25 4.82 14.58 28.87
N LYS A 26 5.34 15.60 28.18
CA LYS A 26 5.11 15.76 26.75
C LYS A 26 5.79 14.58 26.09
N PHE A 27 5.05 13.50 25.88
CA PHE A 27 5.49 12.42 25.04
C PHE A 27 5.85 13.04 23.69
N LEU A 28 7.03 12.68 23.17
CA LEU A 28 7.39 13.06 21.82
C LEU A 28 6.23 12.66 20.91
N LYS A 29 5.69 13.64 20.17
CA LYS A 29 4.64 13.35 19.19
C LYS A 29 5.16 12.24 18.28
N CYS A 30 4.38 11.17 18.15
CA CYS A 30 4.73 10.09 17.24
C CYS A 30 5.06 10.69 15.87
N PRO A 31 6.20 10.30 15.25
CA PRO A 31 6.59 10.85 13.97
C PRO A 31 5.48 10.75 12.92
N LYS A 32 5.32 11.80 12.10
CA LYS A 32 4.22 11.91 11.12
C LYS A 32 4.18 10.74 10.13
N TYR A 33 5.32 10.18 9.74
CA TYR A 33 5.41 9.06 8.80
C TYR A 33 4.78 7.76 9.35
N LEU A 34 4.64 7.61 10.67
CA LEU A 34 3.99 6.46 11.30
C LEU A 34 2.45 6.56 11.32
N ARG A 35 1.88 7.61 10.70
CA ARG A 35 0.44 7.90 10.69
C ARG A 35 -0.12 8.14 9.30
N GLU A 36 0.64 7.83 8.24
CA GLU A 36 0.12 7.99 6.89
C GLU A 36 -1.03 7.02 6.64
N LYS A 37 -2.16 7.56 6.18
CA LYS A 37 -3.37 6.80 5.90
C LYS A 37 -3.64 6.90 4.42
N THR A 38 -3.84 5.75 3.78
CA THR A 38 -4.38 5.71 2.42
C THR A 38 -5.74 6.42 2.38
N CYS A 39 -6.00 7.11 1.28
CA CYS A 39 -7.27 7.76 0.99
C CYS A 39 -8.24 6.88 0.19
N TRP A 40 -7.89 5.63 -0.08
CA TRP A 40 -8.70 4.70 -0.85
C TRP A 40 -9.37 3.66 0.04
N GLU A 41 -10.50 3.16 -0.44
CA GLU A 41 -11.33 2.15 0.20
C GLU A 41 -11.36 0.85 -0.61
N VAL A 42 -11.73 -0.24 0.05
CA VAL A 42 -11.86 -1.55 -0.60
C VAL A 42 -12.96 -1.48 -1.65
N GLY A 43 -12.66 -1.87 -2.87
CA GLY A 43 -13.55 -1.77 -4.02
C GLY A 43 -13.25 -0.60 -4.95
N ASP A 44 -12.42 0.37 -4.53
CA ASP A 44 -12.04 1.49 -5.40
C ASP A 44 -11.34 1.01 -6.68
N LEU A 45 -11.81 1.52 -7.82
CA LEU A 45 -11.19 1.38 -9.13
C LEU A 45 -10.26 2.56 -9.36
N LEU A 46 -8.97 2.26 -9.51
CA LEU A 46 -7.95 3.26 -9.75
C LEU A 46 -7.44 3.16 -11.19
N VAL A 47 -7.26 4.32 -11.81
CA VAL A 47 -6.46 4.49 -13.02
C VAL A 47 -5.06 4.86 -12.61
N TYR A 48 -4.07 4.14 -13.12
CA TYR A 48 -2.66 4.38 -12.87
C TYR A 48 -1.93 4.67 -14.17
N GLN A 49 -1.15 5.75 -14.19
CA GLN A 49 -0.32 6.11 -15.34
C GLN A 49 1.11 6.41 -14.88
N MET A 50 2.07 5.82 -15.58
CA MET A 50 3.48 6.16 -15.44
C MET A 50 3.79 7.41 -16.25
N LEU A 51 4.38 8.42 -15.61
CA LEU A 51 4.80 9.67 -16.25
C LEU A 51 6.33 9.78 -16.41
N GLY A 52 7.09 8.94 -15.70
CA GLY A 52 8.54 8.93 -15.78
C GLY A 52 9.15 7.53 -15.70
N GLU A 53 10.32 7.38 -16.33
CA GLU A 53 11.06 6.12 -16.45
C GLU A 53 11.42 5.51 -15.07
N PRO A 54 11.05 4.25 -14.79
CA PRO A 54 11.60 3.48 -13.69
C PRO A 54 13.12 3.33 -13.81
N ARG A 55 13.84 4.00 -12.90
CA ARG A 55 15.31 3.99 -12.83
C ARG A 55 15.88 2.66 -12.30
N THR A 56 15.81 1.52 -13.00
CA THR A 56 16.36 0.27 -12.42
C THR A 56 16.76 -0.89 -13.37
N TRP A 57 16.91 -0.73 -14.69
CA TRP A 57 17.14 -1.90 -15.57
C TRP A 57 18.59 -2.15 -16.03
N SER A 58 19.60 -1.55 -15.40
CA SER A 58 21.01 -1.77 -15.77
C SER A 58 21.46 -3.20 -15.43
N GLY A 59 21.54 -4.07 -16.45
CA GLY A 59 22.17 -5.40 -16.35
C GLY A 59 21.27 -6.62 -16.57
N SER A 60 20.03 -6.46 -17.03
CA SER A 60 19.15 -7.62 -17.32
C SER A 60 19.38 -8.22 -18.71
N THR A 61 19.30 -9.56 -18.83
CA THR A 61 19.44 -10.32 -20.08
C THR A 61 18.30 -10.08 -21.09
N ASN A 62 17.15 -9.57 -20.63
CA ASN A 62 15.97 -9.27 -21.47
C ASN A 62 15.70 -7.76 -21.60
N ARG A 63 16.76 -6.94 -21.58
CA ARG A 63 16.68 -5.48 -21.54
C ARG A 63 15.72 -4.90 -22.59
N ASP A 64 15.76 -5.39 -23.83
CA ASP A 64 14.93 -4.84 -24.92
C ASP A 64 13.43 -5.06 -24.69
N VAL A 65 13.06 -6.21 -24.12
CA VAL A 65 11.65 -6.52 -23.78
C VAL A 65 11.18 -5.60 -22.64
N PHE A 66 12.02 -5.38 -21.63
CA PHE A 66 11.71 -4.46 -20.54
C PHE A 66 11.57 -3.02 -21.03
N LEU A 67 12.48 -2.53 -21.87
CA LEU A 67 12.43 -1.19 -22.46
C LEU A 67 11.19 -1.00 -23.34
N ALA A 68 10.84 -2.00 -24.16
CA ALA A 68 9.63 -1.96 -24.98
C ALA A 68 8.36 -1.90 -24.12
N THR A 69 8.33 -2.65 -23.01
CA THR A 69 7.20 -2.66 -22.07
C THR A 69 7.10 -1.35 -21.29
N GLU A 70 8.23 -0.82 -20.83
CA GLU A 70 8.32 0.49 -20.18
C GLU A 70 7.76 1.59 -21.08
N LYS A 71 8.17 1.62 -22.36
CA LYS A 71 7.63 2.57 -23.34
C LYS A 71 6.11 2.44 -23.48
N LYS A 72 5.59 1.21 -23.57
CA LYS A 72 4.13 0.98 -23.61
C LYS A 72 3.43 1.50 -22.36
N LEU A 73 3.99 1.27 -21.17
CA LEU A 73 3.42 1.74 -19.90
C LEU A 73 3.49 3.25 -19.70
N LEU A 74 4.45 3.94 -20.33
CA LEU A 74 4.51 5.41 -20.34
C LEU A 74 3.47 6.02 -21.28
N GLU A 75 3.11 5.32 -22.35
CA GLU A 75 2.13 5.78 -23.34
C GLU A 75 0.69 5.38 -23.00
N ASN A 76 0.49 4.52 -21.99
CA ASN A 76 -0.81 3.95 -21.64
C ASN A 76 -1.06 4.00 -20.13
N MET A 77 -2.30 3.73 -19.75
CA MET A 77 -2.75 3.59 -18.38
C MET A 77 -3.02 2.12 -18.08
N VAL A 78 -2.98 1.77 -16.80
CA VAL A 78 -3.40 0.46 -16.29
C VAL A 78 -4.52 0.65 -15.26
N LEU A 79 -5.34 -0.38 -15.09
CA LEU A 79 -6.40 -0.39 -14.10
C LEU A 79 -5.99 -1.20 -12.88
N LEU A 80 -6.33 -0.66 -11.71
CA LEU A 80 -6.10 -1.28 -10.42
C LEU A 80 -7.41 -1.38 -9.65
N ARG A 81 -7.59 -2.45 -8.89
CA ARG A 81 -8.68 -2.57 -7.91
C ARG A 81 -8.09 -2.62 -6.51
N VAL A 82 -8.58 -1.76 -5.61
CA VAL A 82 -8.26 -1.87 -4.18
C VAL A 82 -9.01 -3.06 -3.62
N VAL A 83 -8.28 -4.05 -3.12
CA VAL A 83 -8.85 -5.32 -2.63
C VAL A 83 -8.78 -5.48 -1.12
N ASP A 84 -7.94 -4.68 -0.48
CA ASP A 84 -7.81 -4.65 0.96
C ASP A 84 -7.16 -3.34 1.43
N VAL A 85 -7.37 -2.99 2.69
CA VAL A 85 -6.69 -1.87 3.34
C VAL A 85 -6.10 -2.37 4.64
N ILE A 86 -4.78 -2.55 4.66
CA ILE A 86 -4.09 -2.99 5.88
C ILE A 86 -3.91 -1.79 6.80
N LYS A 87 -4.36 -1.96 8.05
CA LYS A 87 -4.07 -1.04 9.16
C LYS A 87 -2.88 -1.55 9.94
N ARG A 88 -1.92 -0.67 10.21
CA ARG A 88 -0.73 -0.90 11.04
C ARG A 88 -0.84 0.00 12.26
N PRO A 89 -1.38 -0.52 13.37
CA PRO A 89 -1.51 0.26 14.58
C PRO A 89 -0.13 0.62 15.14
N VAL A 90 0.00 1.83 15.67
CA VAL A 90 1.23 2.29 16.36
C VAL A 90 1.41 1.54 17.69
N THR A 91 0.30 1.11 18.30
CA THR A 91 0.27 0.33 19.54
C THR A 91 -0.80 -0.74 19.48
N HIS A 92 -0.51 -1.92 20.03
CA HIS A 92 -1.49 -3.00 20.16
C HIS A 92 -2.55 -2.74 21.25
N LEU A 93 -2.30 -1.80 22.16
CA LEU A 93 -3.21 -1.49 23.28
C LEU A 93 -4.47 -0.74 22.83
N MET A 94 -4.32 0.17 21.85
CA MET A 94 -5.42 0.96 21.29
C MET A 94 -5.26 1.09 19.78
N PRO A 95 -5.45 0.00 19.03
CA PRO A 95 -5.10 -0.07 17.61
C PRO A 95 -5.94 0.87 16.72
N GLU A 96 -7.11 1.28 17.18
CA GLU A 96 -8.02 2.15 16.41
C GLU A 96 -7.70 3.64 16.53
N LEU A 97 -7.01 4.07 17.60
CA LEU A 97 -6.72 5.48 17.85
C LEU A 97 -5.59 6.02 16.97
N ASP A 98 -4.55 5.22 16.75
CA ASP A 98 -3.36 5.65 16.02
C ASP A 98 -2.82 4.50 15.17
N TYR A 99 -2.90 4.68 13.84
CA TYR A 99 -2.47 3.68 12.87
C TYR A 99 -2.07 4.35 11.54
N ALA A 100 -1.13 3.70 10.85
CA ALA A 100 -0.92 3.91 9.42
C ALA A 100 -1.80 2.94 8.62
N SER A 101 -2.23 3.32 7.42
CA SER A 101 -2.95 2.40 6.53
C SER A 101 -2.45 2.45 5.10
N VAL A 102 -2.46 1.29 4.45
CA VAL A 102 -1.94 1.12 3.09
C VAL A 102 -2.95 0.29 2.27
N ALA A 103 -3.25 0.76 1.07
CA ALA A 103 -4.14 0.07 0.15
C ALA A 103 -3.41 -1.06 -0.57
N HIS A 104 -4.00 -2.25 -0.60
CA HIS A 104 -3.56 -3.36 -1.42
C HIS A 104 -4.31 -3.35 -2.73
N VAL A 105 -3.57 -3.45 -3.83
CA VAL A 105 -4.13 -3.36 -5.17
C VAL A 105 -3.86 -4.63 -5.98
N MET A 106 -4.87 -5.07 -6.72
CA MET A 106 -4.73 -6.02 -7.83
C MET A 106 -4.68 -5.26 -9.15
N VAL A 107 -3.93 -5.78 -10.11
CA VAL A 107 -3.76 -5.19 -11.44
C VAL A 107 -4.64 -5.96 -12.42
N TYR A 108 -5.44 -5.27 -13.24
CA TYR A 108 -6.15 -5.92 -14.33
C TYR A 108 -5.19 -6.27 -15.48
N ASP A 109 -5.45 -7.35 -16.20
CA ASP A 109 -4.73 -7.70 -17.43
C ASP A 109 -5.17 -6.79 -18.60
N TRP A 110 -4.95 -5.50 -18.44
CA TRP A 110 -5.38 -4.47 -19.37
C TRP A 110 -4.44 -3.27 -19.35
N MET A 111 -4.22 -2.72 -20.55
CA MET A 111 -3.46 -1.51 -20.78
C MET A 111 -4.09 -0.74 -21.93
N GLY A 112 -4.28 0.57 -21.78
CA GLY A 112 -4.87 1.38 -22.85
C GLY A 112 -4.76 2.88 -22.63
N LYS A 113 -5.05 3.63 -23.68
CA LYS A 113 -4.97 5.11 -23.68
C LYS A 113 -6.20 5.79 -23.09
N GLU A 114 -7.32 5.09 -23.09
CA GLU A 114 -8.62 5.59 -22.63
C GLU A 114 -9.19 4.64 -21.59
N ILE A 115 -9.89 5.21 -20.61
CA ILE A 115 -10.54 4.45 -19.55
C ILE A 115 -11.63 3.57 -20.18
N PRO A 116 -11.59 2.24 -20.01
CA PRO A 116 -12.59 1.36 -20.59
C PRO A 116 -13.93 1.53 -19.86
N ASN A 117 -15.03 1.28 -20.56
CA ASN A 117 -16.36 1.33 -19.95
C ASN A 117 -16.60 0.14 -19.00
N GLU A 118 -17.63 0.24 -18.17
CA GLU A 118 -18.00 -0.78 -17.17
C GLU A 118 -18.21 -2.19 -17.75
N LYS A 119 -18.77 -2.28 -18.96
CA LYS A 119 -18.98 -3.59 -19.63
C LYS A 119 -17.67 -4.28 -19.97
N ILE A 120 -16.64 -3.52 -20.33
CA ILE A 120 -15.29 -4.06 -20.53
C ILE A 120 -14.68 -4.41 -19.18
N ILE A 121 -14.73 -3.49 -18.20
CA ILE A 121 -14.14 -3.69 -16.87
C ILE A 121 -14.66 -4.97 -16.21
N SER A 122 -15.97 -5.24 -16.28
CA SER A 122 -16.59 -6.43 -15.69
C SER A 122 -16.10 -7.77 -16.27
N ARG A 123 -15.43 -7.73 -17.43
CA ARG A 123 -14.88 -8.92 -18.12
C ARG A 123 -13.37 -9.01 -18.03
N LEU A 124 -12.70 -7.99 -17.47
CA LEU A 124 -11.26 -8.00 -17.33
C LEU A 124 -10.84 -8.99 -16.25
N GLU A 125 -9.87 -9.81 -16.58
CA GLU A 125 -9.22 -10.69 -15.61
C GLU A 125 -8.13 -9.94 -14.85
N PHE A 126 -7.81 -10.43 -13.66
CA PHE A 126 -6.69 -9.92 -12.89
C PHE A 126 -5.39 -10.59 -13.32
N ARG A 127 -4.32 -9.81 -13.44
CA ARG A 127 -2.98 -10.29 -13.72
C ARG A 127 -2.19 -10.43 -12.41
N PRO A 128 -1.60 -11.59 -12.10
CA PRO A 128 -0.67 -11.71 -10.98
C PRO A 128 0.51 -10.75 -11.19
N VAL A 129 0.84 -9.99 -10.15
CA VAL A 129 1.99 -9.10 -10.18
C VAL A 129 3.26 -9.93 -10.03
N THR A 130 4.23 -9.67 -10.91
CA THR A 130 5.57 -10.25 -10.80
C THR A 130 6.51 -9.21 -10.19
N ALA A 131 7.14 -9.56 -9.07
CA ALA A 131 8.08 -8.68 -8.39
C ALA A 131 9.35 -9.42 -7.96
N ALA A 132 10.48 -8.75 -8.12
CA ALA A 132 11.76 -9.17 -7.54
C ALA A 132 11.81 -8.81 -6.06
N ILE A 133 12.01 -9.81 -5.21
CA ILE A 133 12.23 -9.66 -3.76
C ILE A 133 13.58 -10.29 -3.38
N THR A 134 14.00 -10.11 -2.12
CA THR A 134 15.31 -10.59 -1.62
C THR A 134 15.56 -12.09 -1.87
N ARG A 135 14.50 -12.90 -2.02
CA ARG A 135 14.57 -14.36 -2.23
C ARG A 135 14.36 -14.80 -3.69
N GLY A 136 14.35 -13.86 -4.64
CA GLY A 136 14.11 -14.13 -6.06
C GLY A 136 12.83 -13.48 -6.60
N THR A 137 12.44 -13.87 -7.81
CA THR A 137 11.26 -13.31 -8.49
C THR A 137 10.02 -14.16 -8.23
N HIS A 138 8.96 -13.53 -7.72
CA HIS A 138 7.74 -14.22 -7.30
C HIS A 138 6.50 -13.61 -7.96
N ARG A 139 5.46 -14.43 -8.11
CA ARG A 139 4.09 -14.02 -8.43
C ARG A 139 3.35 -13.72 -7.13
N MET A 140 2.51 -12.71 -7.16
CA MET A 140 1.70 -12.28 -6.03
C MET A 140 0.42 -11.61 -6.52
N VAL A 141 -0.66 -11.74 -5.75
CA VAL A 141 -1.98 -11.26 -6.18
C VAL A 141 -2.12 -9.78 -5.97
N CYS A 142 -1.71 -9.30 -4.79
CA CYS A 142 -1.45 -7.89 -4.59
C CYS A 142 0.05 -7.64 -4.70
N GLY A 143 0.41 -6.90 -5.75
CA GLY A 143 1.80 -6.55 -6.00
C GLY A 143 2.43 -5.79 -4.84
N ILE A 144 1.70 -4.81 -4.32
CA ILE A 144 2.26 -3.72 -3.55
C ILE A 144 1.18 -3.12 -2.64
N GLY A 145 1.55 -2.84 -1.39
CA GLY A 145 0.86 -1.85 -0.58
C GLY A 145 1.17 -0.47 -1.15
N LEU A 146 0.23 0.14 -1.86
CA LEU A 146 0.43 1.40 -2.58
C LEU A 146 0.47 2.58 -1.60
N GLU A 147 1.66 2.86 -1.10
CA GLU A 147 1.94 4.07 -0.32
C GLU A 147 1.94 5.27 -1.28
N TRP A 148 0.87 6.05 -1.23
CA TRP A 148 0.69 7.27 -2.01
C TRP A 148 0.49 8.45 -1.06
N SER A 149 1.54 9.21 -0.84
CA SER A 149 1.53 10.38 0.04
C SER A 149 1.16 11.66 -0.72
N ASN A 150 0.83 11.54 -2.03
CA ASN A 150 0.48 12.63 -2.94
C ASN A 150 1.49 13.78 -2.88
N THR A 151 2.78 13.47 -2.85
CA THR A 151 3.84 14.49 -2.84
C THR A 151 4.11 15.01 -4.26
N LYS A 152 4.71 16.20 -4.38
CA LYS A 152 5.10 16.76 -5.70
C LYS A 152 5.99 15.78 -6.48
N ARG A 153 6.98 15.19 -5.81
CA ARG A 153 7.94 14.25 -6.40
C ARG A 153 7.27 12.98 -6.91
N GLU A 154 6.22 12.50 -6.25
CA GLU A 154 5.46 11.34 -6.71
C GLU A 154 4.58 11.70 -7.91
N ARG A 155 3.92 12.86 -7.89
CA ARG A 155 3.09 13.35 -9.02
C ARG A 155 3.90 13.65 -10.29
N GLU A 156 5.18 13.99 -10.17
CA GLU A 156 6.08 14.14 -11.32
C GLU A 156 6.35 12.80 -12.03
N LYS A 157 6.16 11.67 -11.35
CA LYS A 157 6.48 10.34 -11.87
C LYS A 157 5.27 9.49 -12.18
N ASN A 158 4.17 9.69 -11.46
CA ASN A 158 2.99 8.85 -11.53
C ASN A 158 1.73 9.70 -11.39
N ARG A 159 0.66 9.28 -12.05
CA ARG A 159 -0.70 9.79 -11.85
C ARG A 159 -1.59 8.64 -11.40
N ILE A 160 -2.33 8.86 -10.32
CA ILE A 160 -3.25 7.87 -9.75
C ILE A 160 -4.56 8.58 -9.46
N GLU A 161 -5.66 8.08 -10.03
CA GLU A 161 -6.99 8.66 -9.87
C GLU A 161 -8.00 7.56 -9.56
N CYS A 162 -8.81 7.76 -8.53
CA CYS A 162 -9.98 6.91 -8.29
C CYS A 162 -11.10 7.34 -9.24
N ILE A 163 -11.63 6.39 -10.00
CA ILE A 163 -12.63 6.65 -11.06
C ILE A 163 -14.00 6.04 -10.77
N ALA A 164 -14.06 5.06 -9.87
CA ALA A 164 -15.29 4.43 -9.41
C ALA A 164 -15.05 3.70 -8.08
N SER A 165 -16.12 3.44 -7.33
CA SER A 165 -16.09 2.62 -6.12
C SER A 165 -17.16 1.53 -6.24
N ASP A 166 -16.84 0.34 -5.75
CA ASP A 166 -17.75 -0.81 -5.77
C ASP A 166 -17.88 -1.39 -4.35
N ASP A 167 -18.89 -0.93 -3.62
CA ASP A 167 -19.15 -1.38 -2.24
C ASP A 167 -19.48 -2.88 -2.17
N SER A 168 -19.99 -3.46 -3.27
CA SER A 168 -20.31 -4.89 -3.32
C SER A 168 -19.05 -5.75 -3.32
N PHE A 169 -17.91 -5.18 -3.73
CA PHE A 169 -16.61 -5.84 -3.78
C PHE A 169 -16.14 -6.30 -2.39
N VAL A 170 -16.53 -5.59 -1.33
CA VAL A 170 -16.21 -5.96 0.06
C VAL A 170 -16.72 -7.36 0.41
N LYS A 171 -17.89 -7.73 -0.13
CA LYS A 171 -18.53 -9.04 0.10
C LYS A 171 -18.07 -10.11 -0.90
N ASN A 172 -17.60 -9.69 -2.07
CA ASN A 172 -17.31 -10.56 -3.21
C ASN A 172 -15.85 -10.42 -3.64
N LYS A 173 -14.91 -10.71 -2.73
CA LYS A 173 -13.48 -10.64 -3.05
C LYS A 173 -13.12 -11.69 -4.15
N PRO A 174 -12.24 -11.35 -5.10
CA PRO A 174 -11.83 -12.27 -6.17
C PRO A 174 -11.19 -13.56 -5.61
N PRO A 175 -11.50 -14.75 -6.16
CA PRO A 175 -10.93 -16.02 -5.70
C PRO A 175 -9.40 -16.02 -5.64
N MET A 176 -8.75 -15.48 -6.67
CA MET A 176 -7.29 -15.32 -6.72
C MET A 176 -6.74 -14.65 -5.45
N TYR A 177 -7.40 -13.61 -4.94
CA TYR A 177 -6.97 -12.91 -3.73
C TYR A 177 -7.20 -13.73 -2.46
N VAL A 178 -8.26 -14.53 -2.41
CA VAL A 178 -8.55 -15.42 -1.28
C VAL A 178 -7.53 -16.56 -1.20
N GLU A 179 -7.12 -17.10 -2.35
CA GLU A 179 -6.24 -18.28 -2.47
C GLU A 179 -4.77 -17.95 -2.24
N HIS A 180 -4.28 -16.82 -2.78
CA HIS A 180 -2.84 -16.49 -2.77
C HIS A 180 -2.58 -15.11 -2.13
N GLN A 181 -2.97 -14.98 -0.86
CA GLN A 181 -2.70 -13.76 -0.10
C GLN A 181 -1.19 -13.50 0.00
N GLY A 182 -0.76 -12.28 -0.32
CA GLY A 182 0.64 -11.93 -0.18
C GLY A 182 1.00 -10.56 -0.69
N CYS A 183 1.69 -9.75 0.14
CA CYS A 183 2.03 -8.37 -0.21
C CYS A 183 3.42 -7.95 0.31
N PRO A 184 4.38 -7.62 -0.55
CA PRO A 184 5.51 -6.79 -0.18
C PRO A 184 5.10 -5.31 -0.12
N LEU A 185 5.50 -4.62 0.96
CA LEU A 185 5.35 -3.17 1.05
C LEU A 185 6.33 -2.47 0.09
N GLN A 186 5.85 -1.64 -0.83
CA GLN A 186 6.70 -0.84 -1.71
C GLN A 186 6.11 0.54 -1.98
N MET A 187 6.98 1.55 -2.14
CA MET A 187 6.59 2.89 -2.56
C MET A 187 6.08 2.90 -4.02
N ALA A 188 5.19 3.83 -4.38
CA ALA A 188 4.68 4.00 -5.75
C ALA A 188 5.79 4.06 -6.82
N THR A 189 6.98 4.58 -6.50
CA THR A 189 8.09 4.62 -7.46
C THR A 189 8.68 3.25 -7.79
N ARG A 190 8.59 2.26 -6.89
CA ARG A 190 8.98 0.87 -7.16
C ARG A 190 7.84 0.06 -7.77
N PHE A 191 6.60 0.53 -7.65
CA PHE A 191 5.46 -0.06 -8.35
C PHE A 191 5.64 -0.07 -9.86
N ASN A 192 6.22 1.00 -10.44
CA ASN A 192 6.57 1.04 -11.87
C ASN A 192 7.45 -0.13 -12.30
N VAL A 193 8.42 -0.52 -11.47
CA VAL A 193 9.34 -1.62 -11.73
C VAL A 193 8.57 -2.94 -11.79
N SER A 194 7.65 -3.14 -10.85
CA SER A 194 6.81 -4.33 -10.77
C SER A 194 5.80 -4.39 -11.92
N LEU A 195 5.23 -3.26 -12.35
CA LEU A 195 4.37 -3.20 -13.54
C LEU A 195 5.14 -3.59 -14.81
N VAL A 196 6.33 -3.01 -15.01
CA VAL A 196 7.18 -3.34 -16.16
C VAL A 196 7.53 -4.84 -16.16
N GLN A 197 7.87 -5.42 -15.01
CA GLN A 197 8.06 -6.88 -14.87
C GLN A 197 6.80 -7.67 -15.20
N THR A 198 5.66 -7.27 -14.64
CA THR A 198 4.39 -7.98 -14.79
C THR A 198 3.93 -8.04 -16.25
N PHE A 199 4.10 -6.95 -16.99
CA PHE A 199 3.67 -6.84 -18.38
C PHE A 199 4.75 -7.24 -19.40
N SER A 200 6.01 -7.38 -18.99
CA SER A 200 7.07 -7.92 -19.86
C SER A 200 7.14 -9.45 -19.83
N MET A 201 6.66 -10.04 -18.74
CA MET A 201 6.69 -11.47 -18.48
C MET A 201 5.39 -12.12 -18.94
N ASN A 202 5.48 -13.08 -19.87
CA ASN A 202 4.32 -13.80 -20.44
C ASN A 202 3.86 -14.98 -19.58
N GLY A 203 4.38 -15.13 -18.35
CA GLY A 203 4.03 -16.23 -17.44
C GLY A 203 4.78 -17.54 -17.69
N MET A 204 5.67 -17.58 -18.69
CA MET A 204 6.54 -18.71 -19.02
C MET A 204 7.83 -18.76 -18.21
N GLU A 205 8.15 -17.72 -17.42
CA GLU A 205 9.31 -17.76 -16.53
C GLU A 205 9.03 -18.58 -15.26
N GLY A 206 10.09 -19.20 -14.72
CA GLY A 206 10.09 -20.01 -13.49
C GLY A 206 9.87 -19.23 -12.20
N THR A 207 8.83 -18.39 -12.17
CA THR A 207 8.36 -17.66 -11.00
C THR A 207 7.39 -18.53 -10.19
N LYS A 208 7.47 -18.45 -8.87
CA LYS A 208 6.57 -19.15 -7.94
C LYS A 208 5.69 -18.16 -7.19
N TRP A 209 4.55 -18.59 -6.69
CA TRP A 209 3.78 -17.79 -5.73
C TRP A 209 4.61 -17.52 -4.47
N MET A 210 4.41 -16.34 -3.88
CA MET A 210 5.24 -15.87 -2.75
C MET A 210 5.06 -16.70 -1.47
N TYR A 211 3.89 -17.31 -1.27
CA TYR A 211 3.51 -18.01 -0.03
C TYR A 211 3.04 -19.45 -0.29
N ASP A 212 3.41 -20.02 -1.43
CA ASP A 212 3.23 -21.44 -1.76
C ASP A 212 4.47 -22.28 -1.42
#